data_AF-A0A1H9Y8L8-F1
#
_entry.id   AF-A0A1H9Y8L8-F1
#
_cell.length_a   1.000
_cell.length_b   1.000
_cell.length_c   1.000
_cell.angle_alpha   90.00
_cell.angle_beta   90.00
_cell.angle_gamma   90.00
#
_symmetry.space_group_name_H-M   'P 1'
#
loop_
_entity.id
_entity.type
_entity.pdbx_description
1 polymer ?
#
loop_
_entity_poly.entity_id
_entity_poly.type
_entity_poly.pdbx_seq_one_letter_code
_entity_poly.pdbx_strand_id
1 'polypeptide(L)' 'MKQNKPLYIRPSAVQAVFGISRSTLYRMAKEGTIKIYKRAPGSSASFVKVADLEACITGEDRTASGFGQG' A
#
# COMPACT_ATOMS: atom_id res chain seq x y z
N MET A 1 6.27 -21.45 -12.25
CA MET A 1 5.51 -20.27 -11.74
C MET A 1 6.47 -19.39 -10.96
N LYS A 2 6.83 -18.20 -11.44
CA LYS A 2 7.69 -17.28 -10.67
C LYS A 2 6.88 -16.78 -9.48
N GLN A 3 7.28 -17.14 -8.26
CA GLN A 3 6.75 -16.51 -7.04
C GLN A 3 7.12 -15.03 -7.09
N ASN A 4 6.20 -14.19 -7.55
CA ASN A 4 6.38 -12.75 -7.49
C ASN A 4 6.27 -12.36 -6.02
N LYS A 5 7.41 -12.26 -5.33
CA LYS A 5 7.46 -11.81 -3.94
C LYS A 5 6.68 -10.49 -3.86
N PRO A 6 5.82 -10.29 -2.85
CA PRO A 6 5.08 -9.04 -2.72
C PRO A 6 6.08 -7.88 -2.67
N LEU A 7 5.98 -6.99 -3.65
CA LEU A 7 6.85 -5.83 -3.75
C LEU A 7 6.31 -4.76 -2.79
N TYR A 8 7.15 -4.35 -1.86
CA TYR A 8 6.87 -3.26 -0.92
C TYR A 8 7.75 -2.08 -1.26
N ILE A 9 7.16 -0.88 -1.29
CA ILE A 9 7.88 0.37 -1.49
C ILE A 9 7.74 1.28 -0.28
N ARG A 10 8.67 2.21 -0.13
CA ARG A 10 8.55 3.28 0.87
C ARG A 10 7.52 4.31 0.41
N PRO A 11 6.77 4.95 1.32
CA PRO A 11 5.92 6.10 1.00
C PRO A 11 6.66 7.22 0.26
N SER A 12 7.95 7.42 0.52
CA SER A 12 8.77 8.40 -0.19
C SER A 12 8.96 8.09 -1.67
N ALA A 13 8.93 6.81 -2.06
CA ALA A 13 9.09 6.39 -3.45
C ALA A 13 7.78 6.47 -4.25
N VAL A 14 6.63 6.67 -3.58
CA VAL A 14 5.32 6.55 -4.24
C VAL A 14 5.10 7.58 -5.34
N GLN A 15 5.65 8.79 -5.16
CA GLN A 15 5.55 9.85 -6.16
C GLN A 15 6.32 9.50 -7.43
N ALA A 16 7.49 8.87 -7.30
CA ALA A 16 8.29 8.46 -8.45
C ALA A 16 7.70 7.24 -9.18
N VAL A 17 7.08 6.32 -8.45
CA VAL A 17 6.57 5.06 -9.02
C VAL A 17 5.16 5.22 -9.60
N PHE A 18 4.28 5.94 -8.89
CA PHE A 18 2.85 6.00 -9.20
C PHE A 18 2.35 7.42 -9.51
N GLY A 19 3.21 8.44 -9.42
CA GLY A 19 2.82 9.84 -9.64
C GLY A 19 1.93 10.43 -8.55
N ILE A 20 1.62 9.69 -7.47
CA ILE A 20 0.75 10.18 -6.39
C ILE A 20 1.55 10.87 -5.29
N SER A 21 0.97 11.91 -4.69
CA SER A 21 1.60 12.58 -3.55
C SER A 21 1.59 11.69 -2.30
N ARG A 22 2.56 11.90 -1.40
CA ARG A 22 2.56 11.27 -0.07
C ARG A 22 1.28 11.59 0.72
N SER A 23 0.77 12.80 0.60
CA SER A 23 -0.46 13.24 1.28
C SER A 23 -1.66 12.42 0.82
N THR A 24 -1.76 12.17 -0.48
CA THR A 24 -2.80 11.30 -1.08
C THR A 24 -2.69 9.88 -0.53
N LEU A 25 -1.47 9.32 -0.46
CA LEU A 25 -1.24 8.00 0.11
C LEU A 25 -1.72 7.92 1.57
N TYR A 26 -1.34 8.88 2.42
CA TYR A 26 -1.77 8.89 3.82
C TYR A 26 -3.28 9.10 3.96
N ARG A 27 -3.91 9.88 3.07
CA ARG A 27 -5.36 10.02 3.02
C ARG A 27 -6.05 8.70 2.69
N MET A 28 -5.60 8.01 1.63
CA MET A 28 -6.10 6.68 1.26
C MET A 28 -5.93 5.67 2.40
N ALA A 29 -4.82 5.75 3.13
CA ALA A 29 -4.60 4.89 4.29
C ALA A 29 -5.55 5.20 5.45
N LYS A 30 -5.85 6.48 5.69
CA LYS A 30 -6.82 6.94 6.69
C LYS A 30 -8.25 6.53 6.32
N GLU A 31 -8.58 6.55 5.04
CA GLU A 31 -9.87 6.11 4.48
C GLU A 31 -10.01 4.57 4.47
N GLY A 32 -8.96 3.83 4.81
CA GLY A 32 -8.96 2.37 4.81
C GLY A 32 -8.76 1.73 3.44
N THR A 33 -8.58 2.54 2.39
CA THR A 33 -8.38 2.08 1.01
C THR A 33 -7.06 1.32 0.83
N ILE A 34 -6.02 1.69 1.56
CA ILE A 34 -4.71 1.02 1.50
C ILE A 34 -4.12 0.82 2.90
N LYS A 35 -3.26 -0.20 3.06
CA LYS A 35 -2.58 -0.47 4.33
C LYS A 35 -1.13 -0.03 4.30
N ILE A 36 -0.73 0.77 5.30
CA ILE A 36 0.67 1.10 5.55
C ILE A 36 1.23 0.12 6.58
N TYR A 37 2.23 -0.65 6.18
CA TYR A 37 2.94 -1.61 7.00
C TYR A 37 4.14 -0.97 7.68
N LYS A 38 4.41 -1.35 8.93
CA LYS A 38 5.66 -1.02 9.63
C LYS A 38 6.55 -2.26 9.67
N ARG A 39 7.86 -2.09 9.44
CA ARG A 39 8.81 -3.23 9.43
C ARG A 39 8.97 -3.90 10.79
N ALA A 40 8.93 -3.12 11.87
CA ALA A 40 9.05 -3.61 13.24
C ALA A 40 8.37 -2.64 14.22
N PRO A 41 7.95 -3.12 15.41
CA PRO A 41 7.51 -2.24 16.50
C PRO A 41 8.59 -1.21 16.82
N GLY A 42 8.22 0.07 16.92
CA GLY A 42 9.16 1.17 17.16
C GLY A 42 9.98 1.63 15.95
N SER A 43 9.85 0.97 14.79
CA SER A 43 10.56 1.43 13.58
C SER A 43 9.80 2.56 12.88
N SER A 44 10.52 3.62 12.52
CA SER A 44 10.02 4.69 11.64
C SER A 44 9.90 4.24 10.18
N ALA A 45 10.22 2.98 9.88
CA ALA A 45 10.22 2.45 8.54
C ALA A 45 8.83 1.95 8.11
N SER A 46 8.13 2.80 7.36
CA SER A 46 6.83 2.51 6.76
C SER A 46 6.97 2.00 5.32
N PHE A 47 6.08 1.09 4.94
CA PHE A 47 6.02 0.42 3.65
C PHE A 47 4.58 0.30 3.16
N VAL A 48 4.41 0.26 1.85
CA VAL A 48 3.12 0.02 1.20
C VAL A 48 3.30 -1.06 0.15
N LYS A 49 2.30 -1.92 0.01
CA LYS A 49 2.30 -3.01 -0.95
C LYS A 49 1.92 -2.44 -2.32
N VAL A 50 2.78 -2.64 -3.31
CA VAL A 50 2.60 -2.13 -4.68
C VAL A 50 1.27 -2.63 -5.27
N ALA A 51 0.95 -3.90 -5.04
CA ALA A 51 -0.26 -4.54 -5.52
C ALA A 51 -1.58 -3.91 -5.01
N ASP A 52 -1.58 -3.30 -3.82
CA ASP A 52 -2.77 -2.64 -3.26
C ASP A 52 -2.93 -1.24 -3.88
N LEU A 53 -1.80 -0.57 -4.15
CA LEU A 53 -1.78 0.70 -4.87
C LEU A 53 -2.21 0.55 -6.33
N GLU A 54 -1.71 -0.48 -7.03
CA GLU A 54 -2.13 -0.78 -8.40
C GLU A 54 -3.65 -1.01 -8.46
N ALA A 55 -4.18 -1.87 -7.59
CA ALA A 55 -5.60 -2.15 -7.49
C ALA A 55 -6.44 -0.88 -7.24
N CYS A 56 -5.98 -0.02 -6.34
CA CYS A 56 -6.64 1.26 -6.06
C CYS A 56 -6.64 2.21 -7.28
N ILE A 57 -5.59 2.21 -8.10
CA ILE A 57 -5.47 3.08 -9.28
C ILE A 57 -6.29 2.54 -10.45
N THR A 58 -6.29 1.22 -10.66
CA THR A 58 -7.04 0.57 -11.74
C THR A 58 -8.54 0.44 -11.44
N GLY A 59 -8.95 0.69 -10.19
CA GLY A 59 -10.33 0.48 -9.74
C GLY A 59 -10.68 -1.00 -9.55
N GLU A 60 -9.68 -1.89 -9.57
CA GLU A 60 -9.85 -3.28 -9.18
C GLU A 60 -9.98 -3.34 -7.66
N ASP A 61 -11.21 -3.53 -7.19
CA ASP A 61 -11.49 -3.75 -5.78
C ASP A 61 -10.86 -5.09 -5.32
N ARG A 62 -9.64 -5.05 -4.78
CA ARG A 62 -8.99 -6.22 -4.17
C ARG A 62 -9.52 -6.55 -2.77
N THR A 63 -10.52 -5.81 -2.29
CA THR A 63 -11.14 -5.95 -0.98
C THR A 63 -11.88 -7.28 -0.80
N ALA A 64 -12.05 -8.06 -1.88
CA ALA A 64 -12.60 -9.42 -1.84
C ALA A 64 -11.65 -10.51 -1.27
N SER A 65 -10.45 -10.19 -0.75
CA SER A 65 -9.55 -11.20 -0.19
C SER A 65 -8.87 -10.76 1.12
N GLY A 66 -9.64 -10.73 2.22
CA GLY A 66 -9.09 -11.07 3.53
C GLY A 66 -8.70 -9.93 4.49
N PHE A 67 -9.39 -8.79 4.47
CA PHE A 67 -9.34 -7.86 5.62
C PHE A 67 -10.64 -7.98 6.44
N GLY A 68 -10.71 -9.07 7.21
CA GLY A 68 -11.76 -9.30 8.19
C GLY A 68 -11.54 -8.46 9.46
N GLN A 69 -12.62 -7.76 9.83
CA GLN A 69 -13.14 -7.45 11.17
C GLN A 69 -12.19 -7.37 12.37
N GLY A 70 -12.34 -6.27 13.10
CA GLY A 70 -11.96 -6.06 14.49
C GLY A 70 -12.44 -4.70 14.94
#